data_AF-A0A940VJL5-F1
#
_entry.id   AF-A0A940VJL5-F1
#
_cell.length_a   1.000
_cell.length_b   1.000
_cell.length_c   1.000
_cell.angle_alpha   90.00
_cell.angle_beta   90.00
_cell.angle_gamma   90.00
#
_symmetry.space_group_name_H-M   'P 1'
#
loop_
_entity.id
_entity.type
_entity.pdbx_description
1 polymer ?
#
loop_
_entity_poly.entity_id
_entity_poly.type
_entity_poly.pdbx_seq_one_letter_code
_entity_poly.pdbx_strand_id
1 'polypeptide(L)' 'MPITHGIGAFPNSFLDGVWETGWQELYERFHWLRAMDGVRQDSVFHGEGDVLTHTKMVCEMLMQLPEWQQMDA' A
#
# COMPACT_ATOMS: atom_id res chain seq x y z
N MET A 1 13.34 24.42 7.94
CA MET A 1 12.43 25.05 6.96
C MET A 1 11.32 24.05 6.69
N PRO A 2 10.03 24.39 6.83
CA PRO A 2 8.98 23.43 6.52
C PRO A 2 8.89 23.29 5.00
N ILE A 3 9.03 22.06 4.52
CA ILE A 3 8.86 21.73 3.10
C ILE A 3 7.37 21.86 2.80
N THR A 4 7.00 22.96 2.14
CA THR A 4 5.70 23.15 1.51
C THR A 4 5.57 22.15 0.35
N HIS A 5 4.89 21.04 0.57
CA HIS A 5 4.50 20.12 -0.51
C HIS A 5 3.20 20.61 -1.14
N GLY A 6 3.34 21.47 -2.15
CA GLY A 6 2.30 21.75 -3.11
C GLY A 6 2.52 20.92 -4.37
N ILE A 7 1.42 20.35 -4.88
CA ILE A 7 1.19 19.89 -6.26
C ILE A 7 1.64 18.44 -6.54
N GLY A 8 0.70 17.50 -6.33
CA GLY A 8 0.76 16.13 -6.84
C GLY A 8 0.82 15.04 -5.76
N ALA A 9 -0.18 14.99 -4.87
CA ALA A 9 -0.27 13.96 -3.83
C ALA A 9 -0.32 12.54 -4.45
N PHE A 10 0.81 11.85 -4.41
CA PHE A 10 0.85 10.39 -4.47
C PHE A 10 0.31 9.83 -3.15
N PRO A 11 -0.19 8.57 -3.12
CA PRO A 11 -1.26 8.12 -2.22
C PRO A 11 -0.86 7.96 -0.74
N ASN A 12 0.35 8.33 -0.38
CA ASN A 12 0.86 8.14 0.97
C ASN A 12 0.61 9.41 1.79
N SER A 13 -0.42 9.38 2.63
CA SER A 13 -0.69 10.44 3.62
C SER A 13 -0.31 9.98 5.02
N PHE A 14 0.35 10.87 5.77
CA PHE A 14 0.56 10.71 7.19
C PHE A 14 -0.63 11.34 7.94
N LEU A 15 -1.64 10.51 8.27
CA LEU A 15 -2.85 10.93 8.97
C LEU A 15 -2.79 10.42 10.41
N ASP A 16 -3.05 11.29 11.39
CA ASP A 16 -3.11 10.95 12.82
C ASP A 16 -1.93 10.14 13.38
N GLY A 17 -0.73 10.30 12.80
CA GLY A 17 0.46 9.58 13.24
C GLY A 17 0.70 8.24 12.52
N VAL A 18 -0.13 7.89 11.55
CA VAL A 18 -0.07 6.62 10.80
C VAL A 18 0.17 6.90 9.32
N TRP A 19 1.02 6.08 8.70
CA TRP A 19 1.21 6.09 7.25
C TRP A 19 0.12 5.25 6.59
N GLU A 20 -0.68 5.88 5.73
CA GLU A 20 -1.71 5.20 4.95
C GLU A 20 -1.26 4.95 3.51
N THR A 21 -1.59 3.80 2.96
CA THR A 21 -1.21 3.39 1.59
C THR A 21 -2.04 4.05 0.49
N GLY A 22 -3.17 4.68 0.82
CA GLY A 22 -4.17 5.12 -0.17
C GLY A 22 -4.66 3.96 -1.06
N TRP A 23 -4.82 2.77 -0.45
CA TRP A 23 -5.07 1.52 -1.17
C TRP A 23 -6.26 1.60 -2.13
N GLN A 24 -7.33 2.28 -1.74
CA GLN A 24 -8.52 2.42 -2.58
C GLN A 24 -8.22 3.19 -3.87
N GLU A 25 -7.48 4.31 -3.79
CA GLU A 25 -7.12 5.07 -4.98
C GLU A 25 -6.17 4.29 -5.88
N LEU A 26 -5.22 3.56 -5.29
CA LEU A 26 -4.34 2.65 -6.02
C LEU A 26 -5.17 1.60 -6.78
N TYR A 27 -6.08 0.91 -6.08
CA TYR A 27 -6.94 -0.14 -6.63
C TYR A 27 -7.82 0.36 -7.78
N GLU A 28 -8.35 1.58 -7.68
CA GLU A 28 -9.14 2.21 -8.73
C GLU A 28 -8.28 2.65 -9.92
N ARG A 29 -7.08 3.19 -9.67
CA ARG A 29 -6.18 3.71 -10.71
C ARG A 29 -5.52 2.63 -11.53
N PHE A 30 -5.09 1.53 -10.89
CA PHE A 30 -4.25 0.53 -11.53
C PHE A 30 -5.03 -0.75 -11.83
N HIS A 31 -5.32 -0.99 -13.11
CA HIS A 31 -6.06 -2.17 -13.55
C HIS A 31 -5.39 -3.51 -13.19
N TRP A 32 -4.06 -3.53 -13.06
CA TRP A 32 -3.33 -4.74 -12.68
C TRP A 32 -3.57 -5.15 -11.22
N LEU A 33 -3.93 -4.23 -10.32
CA LEU A 33 -4.39 -4.58 -8.97
C LEU A 33 -5.70 -5.37 -9.05
N ARG A 34 -6.67 -4.90 -9.83
CA ARG A 34 -7.94 -5.63 -10.04
C ARG A 34 -7.73 -7.01 -10.67
N ALA A 35 -6.71 -7.16 -11.52
CA ALA A 35 -6.38 -8.45 -12.12
C ALA A 35 -5.87 -9.49 -11.10
N MET A 36 -5.46 -9.06 -9.89
CA MET A 36 -5.05 -9.95 -8.81
C MET A 36 -6.20 -10.38 -7.90
N ASP A 37 -7.36 -9.73 -7.99
CA ASP A 37 -8.54 -10.06 -7.18
C ASP A 37 -9.01 -11.50 -7.45
N GLY A 38 -9.13 -12.29 -6.39
CA GLY A 38 -9.54 -13.69 -6.44
C GLY A 38 -8.52 -14.65 -7.05
N VAL A 39 -7.31 -14.20 -7.41
CA VAL A 39 -6.23 -15.10 -7.84
C VAL A 39 -5.77 -15.89 -6.63
N ARG A 40 -6.20 -17.16 -6.55
CA ARG A 40 -5.94 -18.03 -5.40
C ARG A 40 -4.45 -18.28 -5.20
N GLN A 41 -4.03 -18.24 -3.95
CA GLN A 41 -2.72 -18.71 -3.52
C GLN A 41 -2.83 -20.05 -2.78
N ASP A 42 -1.69 -20.69 -2.55
CA ASP A 42 -1.63 -21.94 -1.80
C ASP A 42 -1.98 -21.70 -0.34
N SER A 43 -3.02 -22.36 0.18
CA SER A 43 -3.53 -22.12 1.53
C SER A 43 -2.56 -22.50 2.66
N VAL A 44 -1.51 -23.30 2.40
CA VAL A 44 -0.49 -23.65 3.40
C VAL A 44 0.47 -22.48 3.63
N PHE A 45 0.82 -21.77 2.56
CA PHE A 45 1.78 -20.64 2.62
C PHE A 45 1.07 -19.27 2.67
N HIS A 46 -0.15 -19.19 2.18
CA HIS A 46 -0.94 -17.98 1.97
C HIS A 46 -2.37 -18.16 2.49
N GLY A 47 -2.51 -18.21 3.81
CA GLY A 47 -3.79 -18.42 4.50
C GLY A 47 -4.80 -17.28 4.31
N GLU A 48 -4.35 -16.12 3.84
CA GLU A 48 -5.14 -14.95 3.46
C GLU A 48 -5.97 -15.14 2.19
N GLY A 49 -5.65 -16.15 1.37
CA GLY A 49 -6.49 -16.63 0.27
C GLY A 49 -6.04 -16.19 -1.12
N ASP A 50 -5.99 -14.89 -1.41
CA ASP A 50 -5.71 -14.37 -2.76
C ASP A 50 -4.54 -13.38 -2.83
N VAL A 51 -3.99 -13.25 -4.04
CA VAL A 51 -2.81 -12.41 -4.33
C VAL A 51 -3.06 -10.94 -4.01
N LEU A 52 -4.27 -10.41 -4.27
CA LEU A 52 -4.57 -9.00 -4.00
C LEU A 52 -4.58 -8.73 -2.49
N THR A 53 -5.22 -9.62 -1.72
CA THR A 53 -5.26 -9.55 -0.27
C THR A 53 -3.84 -9.61 0.31
N HIS A 54 -3.00 -10.55 -0.13
CA HIS A 54 -1.60 -10.62 0.30
C HIS A 54 -0.81 -9.35 -0.04
N THR A 55 -0.94 -8.86 -1.27
CA THR A 55 -0.24 -7.65 -1.73
C THR A 55 -0.61 -6.44 -0.89
N LYS A 56 -1.90 -6.28 -0.58
CA LYS A 56 -2.39 -5.21 0.32
C LYS A 56 -1.71 -5.27 1.67
N MET A 57 -1.72 -6.45 2.31
CA MET A 57 -1.13 -6.65 3.62
C MET A 57 0.36 -6.33 3.63
N VAL A 58 1.11 -6.75 2.60
CA VAL A 58 2.55 -6.46 2.49
C VAL A 58 2.80 -4.96 2.33
N CYS A 59 2.05 -4.26 1.48
CA CYS A 59 2.19 -2.81 1.30
C CYS A 59 1.86 -2.04 2.59
N GLU A 60 0.78 -2.42 3.27
CA GLU A 60 0.38 -1.82 4.54
C GLU A 60 1.46 -2.02 5.62
N MET A 61 2.03 -3.23 5.73
CA MET A 61 3.11 -3.49 6.69
C MET A 61 4.41 -2.77 6.32
N LEU A 62 4.77 -2.75 5.03
CA LEU A 62 5.97 -2.07 4.55
C LEU A 62 5.97 -0.59 4.94
N MET A 63 4.82 0.08 4.84
CA MET A 63 4.69 1.49 5.22
C MET A 63 4.80 1.76 6.73
N GLN A 64 4.59 0.74 7.57
CA GLN A 64 4.82 0.86 9.01
C GLN A 64 6.29 0.66 9.41
N LEU A 65 7.16 0.20 8.50
CA LEU A 65 8.58 0.02 8.82
C LEU A 65 9.27 1.38 8.96
N PRO A 66 9.98 1.65 10.09
CA PRO A 66 10.73 2.89 10.27
C PRO A 66 11.72 3.16 9.14
N GLU A 67 12.31 2.12 8.58
CA GLU A 67 13.25 2.19 7.47
C GLU A 67 12.57 2.77 6.22
N TRP A 68 11.34 2.33 5.92
CA TRP A 68 10.55 2.85 4.80
C TRP A 68 10.21 4.32 5.00
N GLN A 69 9.82 4.70 6.22
CA GLN A 69 9.44 6.08 6.57
C GLN A 69 10.63 7.05 6.54
N GLN A 70 11.86 6.53 6.60
CA GLN A 70 13.11 7.29 6.54
C GLN A 70 13.72 7.30 5.13
N MET A 71 13.10 6.66 4.13
CA MET A 71 13.57 6.72 2.75
C MET A 71 13.31 8.10 2.16
N ASP A 72 14.29 8.63 1.43
CA ASP A 72 14.10 9.84 0.63
C ASP A 72 13.11 9.55 -0.53
N ALA A 73 12.26 10.53 -0.84
CA ALA A 73 11.26 10.46 -1.91
C ALA A 73 11.84 10.74 -3.31
#